data_AF-A0A9D3ALQ3-F1
#
_entry.id   AF-A0A9D3ALQ3-F1
#
_cell.length_a   1.000
_cell.length_b   1.000
_cell.length_c   1.000
_cell.angle_alpha   90.00
_cell.angle_beta   90.00
_cell.angle_gamma   90.00
#
_symmetry.space_group_name_H-M   'P 1'
#
loop_
_entity.id
_entity.type
_entity.pdbx_description
1 polymer ?
#
loop_
_entity_poly.entity_id
_entity_poly.type
_entity_poly.pdbx_seq_one_letter_code
_entity_poly.pdbx_strand_id
1 'polypeptide(L)'
;MLSIIAAMAVGVAVGYALRHHCRTKYLNRAILGTVALLLFLMGVSVGGNRTLLAGLSSLGSDALVLAIAGTLGSVWVGTWVYRRAFKNRTDA
;
A
#
# COMPACT_ATOMS: atom_id res chain seq x y z
N MET A 1 -2.96 19.62 4.10
CA MET A 1 -2.85 18.43 4.97
C MET A 1 -4.18 18.05 5.61
N LEU A 2 -4.81 18.93 6.40
CA LEU A 2 -6.10 18.65 7.03
C LEU A 2 -7.21 18.32 6.00
N SER A 3 -7.22 19.00 4.85
CA SER A 3 -8.14 18.68 3.74
C SER A 3 -7.97 17.25 3.18
N ILE A 4 -6.76 16.70 3.19
CA ILE A 4 -6.49 15.33 2.71
C ILE A 4 -7.03 14.33 3.73
N ILE A 5 -6.77 14.58 5.01
CA ILE A 5 -7.29 13.76 6.11
C ILE A 5 -8.83 13.79 6.11
N ALA A 6 -9.43 14.97 5.93
CA ALA A 6 -10.87 15.13 5.82
C ALA A 6 -11.44 14.37 4.61
N ALA A 7 -10.80 14.45 3.44
CA ALA A 7 -11.21 13.70 2.26
C ALA A 7 -11.15 12.17 2.48
N MET A 8 -10.10 11.67 3.16
CA MET A 8 -10.01 10.26 3.53
C MET A 8 -11.13 9.85 4.50
N ALA A 9 -11.42 10.68 5.52
CA ALA A 9 -12.50 10.44 6.48
C ALA A 9 -13.87 10.39 5.79
N VAL A 10 -14.14 11.31 4.87
CA VAL A 10 -15.37 11.31 4.06
C VAL A 10 -15.43 10.06 3.20
N GLY A 11 -14.33 9.66 2.54
CA GLY A 11 -14.28 8.43 1.74
C GLY A 11 -14.63 7.17 2.55
N VAL A 12 -14.13 7.07 3.79
CA VAL A 12 -14.47 5.97 4.70
C VAL A 12 -15.95 6.04 5.13
N ALA A 13 -16.46 7.22 5.46
CA ALA A 13 -17.86 7.41 5.86
C ALA A 13 -18.83 7.03 4.73
N VAL A 14 -18.54 7.47 3.50
CA VAL A 14 -19.30 7.12 2.29
C VAL A 14 -19.21 5.62 2.01
N GLY A 15 -18.00 5.04 2.08
CA GLY A 15 -17.80 3.60 1.90
C GLY A 15 -18.54 2.75 2.95
N TYR A 16 -18.65 3.24 4.18
CA TYR A 16 -19.41 2.58 5.25
C TYR A 16 -20.93 2.65 4.99
N ALA A 17 -21.45 3.81 4.59
CA ALA A 17 -22.86 3.97 4.25
C ALA A 17 -23.28 3.08 3.06
N LEU A 18 -22.42 2.92 2.05
CA LEU A 18 -22.68 2.10 0.86
C LEU A 18 -22.44 0.59 1.10
N ARG A 19 -21.84 0.20 2.23
CA ARG A 19 -21.46 -1.19 2.53
C ARG A 19 -22.63 -2.18 2.51
N HIS A 20 -23.84 -1.72 2.86
CA HIS A 20 -25.01 -2.59 2.96
C HIS A 20 -25.69 -2.87 1.60
N HIS A 21 -25.50 -2.01 0.60
CA HIS A 21 -26.15 -2.14 -0.72
C HIS A 21 -25.22 -2.73 -1.78
N CYS A 22 -23.90 -2.64 -1.59
CA CYS A 22 -22.94 -3.03 -2.62
C CYS A 22 -22.57 -4.52 -2.53
N ARG A 23 -22.84 -5.25 -3.60
CA ARG A 23 -22.48 -6.66 -3.77
C ARG A 23 -20.96 -6.78 -3.89
N THR A 24 -20.29 -7.31 -2.86
CA THR A 24 -18.82 -7.32 -2.67
C THR A 24 -18.02 -7.81 -3.89
N LYS A 25 -18.60 -8.72 -4.69
CA LYS A 25 -17.97 -9.24 -5.92
C LYS A 25 -17.80 -8.17 -7.00
N TYR A 26 -18.73 -7.23 -7.13
CA TYR A 26 -18.66 -6.14 -8.11
C TYR A 26 -17.58 -5.14 -7.71
N LEU A 27 -17.50 -4.85 -6.41
CA LEU A 27 -16.49 -3.95 -5.85
C LEU A 27 -15.07 -4.49 -6.04
N ASN A 28 -14.85 -5.79 -5.79
CA ASN A 28 -13.55 -6.41 -6.04
C ASN A 28 -13.13 -6.28 -7.51
N ARG A 29 -14.06 -6.54 -8.44
CA ARG A 29 -13.77 -6.44 -9.89
C ARG A 29 -13.50 -4.99 -10.32
N ALA A 30 -14.22 -4.03 -9.75
CA ALA A 30 -14.00 -2.60 -9.98
C ALA A 30 -12.65 -2.13 -9.42
N ILE A 31 -12.26 -2.57 -8.22
CA ILE A 31 -10.95 -2.24 -7.62
C ILE A 31 -9.82 -2.80 -8.49
N LEU A 32 -9.87 -4.08 -8.83
CA LEU A 32 -8.88 -4.72 -9.70
C LEU A 32 -8.78 -4.02 -11.06
N GLY A 33 -9.93 -3.67 -11.66
CA GLY A 33 -9.96 -2.90 -12.91
C GLY A 33 -9.33 -1.52 -12.78
N THR A 34 -9.62 -0.81 -11.69
CA THR A 34 -9.07 0.53 -11.44
C THR A 34 -7.58 0.48 -11.15
N VAL A 35 -7.12 -0.47 -10.33
CA VAL A 35 -5.68 -0.68 -10.04
C VAL A 35 -4.94 -1.03 -11.33
N ALA A 36 -5.48 -1.92 -12.15
CA ALA A 36 -4.87 -2.25 -13.45
C ALA A 36 -4.79 -1.03 -14.38
N LEU A 37 -5.87 -0.22 -14.44
CA LEU A 37 -5.89 1.01 -15.24
C LEU A 37 -4.85 2.03 -14.73
N LEU A 38 -4.77 2.23 -13.41
CA LEU A 38 -3.80 3.14 -12.80
C LEU A 38 -2.36 2.66 -13.02
N LEU A 39 -2.10 1.36 -12.89
CA LEU A 39 -0.79 0.78 -13.19
C LEU A 39 -0.42 0.95 -14.67
N PHE A 40 -1.39 0.79 -15.57
CA PHE A 40 -1.19 1.03 -17.00
C PHE A 40 -0.85 2.50 -17.28
N LEU A 41 -1.65 3.43 -16.75
CA LEU A 41 -1.42 4.87 -16.88
C LEU A 41 -0.05 5.28 -16.29
N MET A 42 0.29 4.73 -15.13
CA MET A 42 1.59 4.95 -14.50
C MET A 42 2.72 4.44 -15.40
N GLY A 43 2.59 3.23 -15.95
CA GLY A 43 3.58 2.65 -16.87
C GLY A 43 3.81 3.51 -18.11
N VAL A 44 2.75 4.02 -18.74
CA VAL A 44 2.85 4.93 -19.89
C VAL A 44 3.50 6.25 -19.49
N SER A 45 3.06 6.86 -18.39
CA SER A 45 3.58 8.15 -17.91
C SER A 45 5.06 8.09 -17.53
N VAL A 46 5.52 6.98 -16.94
CA VAL A 46 6.92 6.78 -16.58
C VAL A 46 7.74 6.39 -17.81
N GLY A 47 7.22 5.50 -18.66
CA GLY A 47 7.89 4.99 -19.87
C GLY A 47 8.21 6.07 -20.91
N GLY A 48 7.36 7.10 -21.04
CA GLY A 48 7.59 8.22 -21.95
C GLY A 48 8.61 9.26 -21.43
N ASN A 49 8.99 9.22 -20.16
CA ASN A 49 9.85 10.24 -19.55
C ASN A 49 11.31 9.77 -19.51
N ARG A 50 12.12 10.20 -20.49
CA ARG A 50 13.54 9.81 -20.60
C ARG A 50 14.38 10.23 -19.39
N THR A 51 14.03 11.32 -18.70
CA THR A 51 14.72 11.76 -17.48
C THR A 51 14.49 10.78 -16.33
N LEU A 52 13.26 10.30 -16.16
CA LEU A 52 12.94 9.27 -15.17
C LEU A 52 13.57 7.92 -15.56
N LEU A 53 13.57 7.56 -16.85
CA LEU A 53 14.21 6.33 -17.33
C LEU A 53 15.73 6.32 -17.12
N ALA A 54 16.40 7.46 -17.34
CA ALA A 54 17.82 7.60 -17.07
C ALA A 54 18.13 7.58 -15.56
N GLY A 55 17.26 8.18 -14.74
CA GLY A 55 17.35 8.14 -13.28
C GLY A 55 16.88 6.82 -12.66
N LEU A 56 16.25 5.92 -13.43
CA LEU A 56 15.61 4.71 -12.93
C LEU A 56 16.59 3.73 -12.30
N SER A 57 17.84 3.67 -12.81
CA SER A 57 18.89 2.84 -12.21
C SER A 57 19.28 3.33 -10.81
N SER A 58 19.41 4.64 -10.61
CA SER A 58 19.75 5.24 -9.30
C SER A 58 18.56 5.22 -8.34
N LEU A 59 17.38 5.63 -8.81
CA LEU A 59 16.14 5.58 -8.02
C LEU A 59 15.76 4.13 -7.66
N GLY A 60 16.03 3.19 -8.57
CA GLY A 60 15.79 1.78 -8.38
C GLY A 60 16.69 1.16 -7.33
N SER A 61 17.99 1.52 -7.28
CA SER A 61 18.89 1.04 -6.22
C SER A 61 18.47 1.57 -4.86
N ASP A 62 18.11 2.85 -4.76
CA ASP A 62 17.65 3.44 -3.50
C ASP A 62 16.34 2.78 -3.03
N ALA A 63 15.39 2.60 -3.95
CA ALA A 63 14.14 1.91 -3.67
C ALA A 63 14.36 0.46 -3.22
N LEU A 64 15.31 -0.25 -3.83
CA LEU A 64 15.64 -1.63 -3.46
C LEU A 64 16.22 -1.70 -2.04
N VAL A 65 17.16 -0.82 -1.70
CA VAL A 65 17.75 -0.75 -0.36
C VAL A 65 16.67 -0.43 0.68
N LEU A 66 15.80 0.55 0.41
CA LEU A 66 14.69 0.90 1.28
C LEU A 66 13.69 -0.25 1.44
N ALA A 67 13.37 -0.98 0.37
CA ALA A 67 12.46 -2.11 0.41
C ALA A 67 13.03 -3.27 1.26
N ILE A 68 14.31 -3.59 1.09
CA ILE A 68 14.97 -4.64 1.87
C ILE A 68 15.07 -4.22 3.34
N ALA A 69 15.57 -3.01 3.62
CA ALA A 69 15.70 -2.51 4.98
C ALA A 69 14.34 -2.41 5.69
N GLY A 70 13.32 -1.91 5.01
CA GLY A 70 11.96 -1.82 5.54
C GLY A 70 11.33 -3.18 5.82
N THR A 71 11.50 -4.15 4.91
CA THR A 71 10.97 -5.51 5.08
C THR A 71 11.67 -6.22 6.24
N LEU A 72 13.01 -6.16 6.28
CA LEU A 72 13.80 -6.75 7.37
C LEU A 72 13.44 -6.11 8.71
N GLY A 73 13.36 -4.78 8.78
CA GLY A 73 12.94 -4.05 9.98
C GLY A 73 11.54 -4.45 10.45
N SER A 74 10.58 -4.53 9.53
CA SER A 74 9.20 -4.92 9.85
C SER A 74 9.12 -6.36 10.38
N VAL A 75 9.85 -7.30 9.79
CA VAL A 75 9.89 -8.70 10.25
C VAL A 75 10.57 -8.79 11.63
N TRP A 76 11.64 -8.05 11.84
CA TRP A 76 12.40 -8.07 13.08
C TRP A 76 11.58 -7.52 14.25
N VAL A 77 10.97 -6.35 14.07
CA VAL A 77 10.08 -5.75 15.06
C VAL A 77 8.83 -6.61 15.28
N GLY A 78 8.23 -7.13 14.21
CA GLY A 78 7.07 -8.03 14.30
C GLY A 78 7.37 -9.28 15.12
N THR A 79 8.53 -9.90 14.91
CA THR A 79 9.00 -11.06 15.68
C THR A 79 9.30 -10.70 17.13
N TRP A 80 9.86 -9.52 17.37
CA TRP A 80 10.15 -9.04 18.72
C TRP A 80 8.87 -8.77 19.53
N VAL A 81 7.88 -8.12 18.91
CA VAL A 81 6.56 -7.90 19.51
C VAL A 81 5.84 -9.22 19.74
N TYR A 82 5.85 -10.13 18.77
CA TYR A 82 5.28 -11.47 18.93
C TYR A 82 5.90 -12.21 20.12
N ARG A 83 7.23 -12.19 20.24
CA ARG A 83 7.95 -12.80 21.36
C ARG A 83 7.63 -12.13 22.70
N ARG A 84 7.48 -10.80 22.77
CA ARG A 84 7.14 -10.14 24.04
C ARG A 84 5.67 -10.29 24.44
N ALA A 85 4.75 -10.22 23.49
CA ALA A 85 3.32 -10.21 23.77
C ALA A 85 2.72 -11.62 23.89
N PHE A 86 3.18 -12.58 23.06
CA PHE A 86 2.61 -13.92 23.01
C PHE A 86 3.45 -14.98 23.73
N LYS A 87 4.78 -14.87 23.80
CA LYS A 87 5.60 -15.88 24.52
C LYS A 87 5.34 -15.86 26.03
N ASN A 88 5.04 -14.71 26.62
CA ASN A 88 4.70 -14.59 28.04
C ASN A 88 3.34 -15.21 28.42
N ARG A 89 2.56 -15.71 27.45
CA ARG A 89 1.25 -16.35 27.67
C ARG A 89 1.27 -17.87 27.45
N THR A 90 2.36 -18.42 26.91
CA THR A 90 2.48 -19.86 26.62
C THR A 90 3.24 -20.60 27.73
N ASP A 91 3.96 -19.88 28.59
CA ASP A 91 4.72 -20.42 29.72
C ASP A 91 3.96 -20.29 31.07
N ALA A 92 2.63 -20.08 31.06
CA ALA A 92 1.74 -20.04 32.23
C ALA A 92 0.55 -20.99 32.03
#